data_AF-A0A950NE72-F1
#
_entry.id   AF-A0A950NE72-F1
#
_cell.length_a   1.000
_cell.length_b   1.000
_cell.length_c   1.000
_cell.angle_alpha   90.00
_cell.angle_beta   90.00
_cell.angle_gamma   90.00
#
_symmetry.space_group_name_H-M   'P 1'
#
loop_
_entity.id
_entity.type
_entity.pdbx_description
1 polymer ?
#
loop_
_entity_poly.entity_id
_entity_poly.type
_entity_poly.pdbx_seq_one_letter_code
_entity_poly.pdbx_strand_id
1 'polypeptide(L)'
;MAPKKLFKIGEVMKYSGLSRQTIHNYTMMGLIIEEERTPSGHRLYPENVFERLKKIELLHRHRRLREVVEILRKEDEEAQKKA
;
A
#
# COMPACT_ATOMS: atom_id res chain seq x y z
N MET A 1 -2.72 -22.99 10.80
CA MET A 1 -2.42 -21.62 10.30
C MET A 1 -3.70 -21.08 9.70
N ALA A 2 -4.22 -19.94 10.18
CA ALA A 2 -5.38 -19.32 9.55
C ALA A 2 -4.99 -18.77 8.17
N PRO A 3 -5.85 -18.85 7.15
CA PRO A 3 -5.54 -18.28 5.84
C PRO A 3 -5.33 -16.77 5.97
N LYS A 4 -4.30 -16.25 5.30
CA LYS A 4 -4.01 -14.82 5.30
C LYS A 4 -5.14 -14.08 4.60
N LYS A 5 -5.73 -13.09 5.28
CA LYS A 5 -6.84 -12.32 4.73
C LYS A 5 -6.30 -11.35 3.69
N LEU A 6 -6.78 -11.49 2.46
CA LEU A 6 -6.47 -10.59 1.36
C LEU A 6 -7.70 -9.78 0.96
N PHE A 7 -7.46 -8.56 0.50
CA PHE A 7 -8.47 -7.57 0.17
C PHE A 7 -8.41 -7.23 -1.31
N LYS A 8 -9.55 -7.25 -1.99
CA LYS A 8 -9.66 -6.75 -3.37
C LYS A 8 -9.50 -5.23 -3.38
N ILE A 9 -9.09 -4.66 -4.52
CA ILE A 9 -8.97 -3.20 -4.68
C ILE A 9 -10.24 -2.43 -4.26
N GLY A 10 -11.43 -2.97 -4.52
CA GLY A 10 -12.70 -2.36 -4.10
C GLY A 10 -12.90 -2.31 -2.58
N GLU A 11 -12.42 -3.33 -1.87
CA GLU A 11 -12.41 -3.33 -0.40
C GLU A 11 -11.38 -2.34 0.13
N VAL A 12 -10.19 -2.30 -0.49
CA VAL A 12 -9.16 -1.31 -0.12
C VAL A 12 -9.68 0.11 -0.30
N MET A 13 -10.39 0.41 -1.39
CA MET A 13 -11.06 1.70 -1.60
C MET A 13 -12.08 1.99 -0.50
N LYS A 14 -12.93 1.01 -0.17
CA LYS A 14 -14.00 1.18 0.83
C LYS A 14 -13.44 1.50 2.22
N TYR A 15 -12.37 0.82 2.64
CA TYR A 15 -11.80 1.01 3.97
C TYR A 15 -10.85 2.22 4.07
N SER A 16 -10.14 2.57 2.99
CA SER A 16 -9.23 3.71 2.98
C SER A 16 -9.89 5.04 2.59
N GLY A 17 -11.04 5.00 1.91
CA GLY A 17 -11.64 6.20 1.30
C GLY A 17 -10.88 6.73 0.08
N LEU A 18 -9.82 6.03 -0.37
CA LEU A 18 -9.02 6.43 -1.51
C LEU A 18 -9.64 5.97 -2.83
N SER A 19 -9.42 6.78 -3.88
CA SER A 19 -9.86 6.43 -5.22
C SER A 19 -9.10 5.21 -5.76
N ARG A 20 -9.71 4.49 -6.71
CA ARG A 20 -9.04 3.41 -7.45
C ARG A 20 -7.74 3.89 -8.09
N GLN A 21 -7.75 5.10 -8.67
CA GLN A 21 -6.58 5.67 -9.33
C GLN A 21 -5.45 5.94 -8.31
N THR A 22 -5.78 6.41 -7.11
CA THR A 22 -4.79 6.65 -6.04
C THR A 22 -4.13 5.34 -5.62
N ILE A 23 -4.92 4.30 -5.36
CA ILE A 23 -4.38 2.97 -4.99
C ILE A 23 -3.53 2.41 -6.13
N HIS A 24 -3.99 2.51 -7.38
CA HIS A 24 -3.23 2.08 -8.54
C HIS A 24 -1.89 2.82 -8.66
N ASN A 25 -1.89 4.14 -8.52
CA ASN A 25 -0.67 4.97 -8.56
C ASN A 25 0.31 4.55 -7.46
N TYR A 26 -0.17 4.38 -6.22
CA TYR A 26 0.68 3.92 -5.11
C TYR A 26 1.25 2.54 -5.36
N THR A 27 0.49 1.64 -5.99
CA THR A 27 0.98 0.33 -6.36
C THR A 27 2.03 0.41 -7.47
N MET A 28 1.83 1.23 -8.50
CA MET A 28 2.83 1.48 -9.56
C MET A 28 4.11 2.13 -9.04
N MET A 29 4.00 2.98 -8.02
CA MET A 29 5.16 3.60 -7.37
C MET A 29 5.90 2.66 -6.41
N GLY A 30 5.35 1.47 -6.15
CA GLY A 30 5.88 0.51 -5.18
C GLY A 30 5.65 0.91 -3.72
N LEU A 31 4.77 1.88 -3.44
CA LEU A 31 4.48 2.32 -2.07
C LEU A 31 3.60 1.33 -1.31
N ILE A 32 2.76 0.61 -2.04
CA ILE A 32 1.99 -0.54 -1.59
C ILE A 32 2.22 -1.67 -2.59
N ILE A 33 2.15 -2.91 -2.12
CA ILE A 33 2.50 -4.09 -2.92
C ILE A 33 1.32 -5.06 -2.84
N GLU A 34 0.86 -5.56 -4.00
CA GLU A 34 -0.06 -6.68 -4.02
C GLU A 34 0.64 -7.96 -3.55
N GLU A 35 -0.06 -8.82 -2.83
CA GLU A 35 0.50 -10.11 -2.44
C GLU A 35 0.17 -11.19 -3.47
N GLU A 36 -1.05 -11.13 -4.00
CA GLU A 36 -1.53 -12.10 -4.96
C GLU A 36 -2.39 -11.44 -6.04
N ARG A 37 -2.74 -12.23 -7.06
CA ARG A 37 -3.74 -11.87 -8.05
C ARG A 37 -4.78 -12.98 -8.15
N THR A 38 -6.04 -12.59 -8.31
CA THR A 38 -7.12 -13.55 -8.63
C THR A 38 -6.85 -14.19 -10.00
N PRO A 39 -7.44 -15.37 -10.31
CA PRO A 39 -7.36 -15.97 -11.64
C PRO A 39 -7.80 -15.03 -12.78
N SER A 40 -8.73 -14.12 -12.52
CA SER A 40 -9.19 -13.10 -13.47
C SER A 40 -8.28 -11.87 -13.58
N GLY A 41 -7.14 -11.83 -12.87
CA GLY A 41 -6.14 -10.76 -12.95
C GLY A 41 -6.27 -9.61 -11.94
N HIS A 42 -7.29 -9.59 -11.07
CA HIS A 42 -7.43 -8.55 -10.04
C HIS A 42 -6.38 -8.66 -8.94
N ARG A 43 -5.84 -7.52 -8.49
CA ARG A 43 -4.89 -7.44 -7.37
C ARG A 43 -5.55 -7.73 -6.02
N LEU A 44 -4.83 -8.46 -5.19
CA LEU A 44 -5.19 -8.78 -3.81
C LEU A 44 -4.11 -8.23 -2.88
N TYR A 45 -4.54 -7.45 -1.90
CA TYR A 45 -3.65 -6.76 -0.96
C TYR A 45 -3.74 -7.38 0.43
N PRO A 46 -2.61 -7.51 1.14
CA PRO A 46 -2.60 -7.94 2.54
C PRO A 46 -3.14 -6.86 3.47
N GLU A 47 -3.51 -7.24 4.69
CA GLU A 47 -4.08 -6.34 5.70
C GLU A 47 -3.14 -5.16 6.07
N ASN A 48 -1.82 -5.38 6.09
CA ASN A 48 -0.84 -4.32 6.37
C ASN A 48 -0.85 -3.19 5.32
N VAL A 49 -1.52 -3.37 4.18
CA VAL A 49 -1.73 -2.29 3.20
C VAL A 49 -2.44 -1.10 3.85
N PHE A 50 -3.37 -1.33 4.79
CA PHE A 50 -4.14 -0.25 5.42
C PHE A 50 -3.27 0.62 6.32
N GLU A 51 -2.35 0.01 7.07
CA GLU A 51 -1.38 0.74 7.88
C GLU A 51 -0.45 1.57 7.00
N ARG A 52 0.00 0.98 5.89
CA ARG A 52 0.84 1.66 4.90
C ARG A 52 0.12 2.86 4.27
N LEU A 53 -1.14 2.70 3.86
CA LEU A 53 -1.97 3.77 3.29
C LEU A 53 -2.19 4.90 4.31
N LYS A 54 -2.54 4.57 5.55
CA LYS A 54 -2.72 5.55 6.63
C LYS A 54 -1.44 6.36 6.87
N LYS A 55 -0.27 5.71 6.81
CA LYS A 55 1.03 6.38 6.93
C LYS A 55 1.30 7.33 5.76
N ILE A 56 1.05 6.89 4.53
CA ILE A 56 1.15 7.74 3.33
C ILE A 56 0.28 8.99 3.50
N GLU A 57 -0.99 8.82 3.90
CA GLU A 57 -1.90 9.94 4.10
C GLU A 57 -1.43 10.90 5.20
N LEU A 58 -0.93 10.38 6.33
CA LEU A 58 -0.44 11.21 7.42
C LEU A 58 0.78 12.05 6.99
N LEU A 59 1.74 11.44 6.29
CA LEU A 59 2.92 12.14 5.77
C LEU A 59 2.54 13.17 4.71
N HIS A 60 1.57 12.85 3.85
CA HIS A 60 1.13 13.71 2.77
C HIS A 60 0.37 14.98 3.24
N ARG A 61 -0.08 15.04 4.50
CA ARG A 61 -0.66 16.28 5.06
C ARG A 61 0.35 17.42 5.21
N HIS A 62 1.62 17.08 5.40
CA HIS A 62 2.68 18.05 5.72
C HIS A 62 3.84 18.04 4.73
N ARG A 63 3.84 17.11 3.76
CA ARG A 63 4.91 16.92 2.78
C ARG A 63 4.35 16.65 1.40
N ARG A 64 5.13 16.96 0.37
CA ARG A 64 4.77 16.59 -1.01
C ARG A 64 4.88 15.09 -1.21
N LEU A 65 4.08 14.53 -2.11
CA LEU A 65 4.10 13.09 -2.43
C LEU A 65 5.52 12.55 -2.74
N ARG A 66 6.35 13.34 -3.42
CA ARG A 66 7.74 12.95 -3.71
C ARG A 66 8.55 12.71 -2.44
N GLU A 67 8.45 13.60 -1.45
CA GLU A 67 9.14 13.44 -0.17
C GLU A 67 8.60 12.24 0.61
N VAL A 68 7.27 12.03 0.58
CA VAL A 68 6.65 10.85 1.21
C VAL A 68 7.22 9.56 0.61
N VAL A 69 7.34 9.49 -0.71
CA VAL A 69 7.95 8.34 -1.41
C VAL A 69 9.39 8.12 -0.95
N GLU A 70 10.21 9.17 -0.88
CA GLU A 70 11.61 9.04 -0.44
C GLU A 70 11.73 8.57 1.01
N ILE A 71 10.90 9.11 1.91
CA ILE A 71 10.88 8.69 3.32
C ILE A 71 10.54 7.21 3.43
N LEU A 72 9.44 6.79 2.78
CA LEU A 72 8.96 5.42 2.85
C LEU A 72 9.95 4.42 2.22
N ARG A 73 10.63 4.81 1.13
CA ARG A 73 11.68 3.98 0.53
C ARG A 73 12.87 3.78 1.45
N LYS A 74 13.34 4.84 2.11
CA LYS A 74 14.44 4.73 3.09
C LYS A 74 14.06 3.81 4.25
N GLU A 75 12.84 3.92 4.75
CA GLU A 75 12.34 3.01 5.80
C GLU A 75 12.29 1.56 5.35
N ASP A 76 11.87 1.29 4.10
CA ASP A 76 11.84 -0.06 3.55
C ASP A 76 13.27 -0.64 3.40
N GLU A 77 14.23 0.17 2.96
CA GLU A 77 15.65 -0.21 2.87
C GLU A 77 16.26 -0.49 4.25
N GLU A 78 15.92 0.32 5.27
CA GLU A 78 16.37 0.11 6.64
C GLU A 78 15.75 -1.13 7.27
N ALA A 79 14.49 -1.43 6.98
CA ALA A 79 13.82 -2.65 7.42
C ALA A 79 14.47 -3.90 6.80
N GLN A 80 14.87 -3.84 5.53
CA GLN A 80 15.57 -4.93 4.84
C GLN A 80 16.99 -5.17 5.37
N LYS A 81 17.68 -4.14 5.88
CA LYS A 81 19.03 -4.27 6.47
C LYS A 81 19.03 -4.84 7.90
N LYS A 82 17.88 -4.80 8.59
CA LYS A 82 17.73 -5.27 9.98
C LYS A 82 17.12 -6.66 10.10
N ALA A 83 16.66 -7.24 8.98
CA ALA A 83 16.15 -8.61 8.87
C ALA A 83 17.26 -9.56 8.42
#